data_AF-A0A9X5X956-F1
#
_entry.id   AF-A0A9X5X956-F1
#
_cell.length_a   1.000
_cell.length_b   1.000
_cell.length_c   1.000
_cell.angle_alpha   90.00
_cell.angle_beta   90.00
_cell.angle_gamma   90.00
#
_symmetry.space_group_name_H-M   'P 1'
#
loop_
_entity.id
_entity.type
_entity.pdbx_description
1 polymer ?
#
loop_
_entity_poly.entity_id
_entity_poly.type
_entity_poly.pdbx_seq_one_letter_code
_entity_poly.pdbx_strand_id
1 'polypeptide(L)'
;MSATTIRVRPRRARGTGLGLLAWLLGVLFFLPIAWMALTSFHSESDAATNPPSFGAALTLDGYRDFFGTGGGASPWPALLNST
;
A
#
# COMPACT_ATOMS: atom_id res chain seq x y z
N MET A 1 -10.11 -2.78 61.50
CA MET A 1 -10.60 -2.81 60.10
C MET A 1 -9.51 -2.18 59.24
N SER A 2 -8.62 -2.98 58.66
CA SER A 2 -7.53 -2.46 57.83
C SER A 2 -7.93 -2.53 56.37
N ALA A 3 -8.03 -1.38 55.71
CA ALA A 3 -8.36 -1.27 54.30
C ALA A 3 -7.12 -1.61 53.45
N THR A 4 -7.20 -2.68 52.66
CA THR A 4 -6.20 -3.01 51.65
C THR A 4 -6.37 -2.08 50.46
N THR A 5 -5.51 -1.08 50.33
CA THR A 5 -5.49 -0.19 49.16
C THR A 5 -4.92 -0.95 47.96
N ILE A 6 -5.77 -1.39 47.03
CA ILE A 6 -5.31 -1.98 45.77
C ILE A 6 -4.73 -0.87 44.89
N ARG A 7 -3.40 -0.82 44.80
CA ARG A 7 -2.69 0.03 43.85
C ARG A 7 -2.70 -0.62 42.48
N VAL A 8 -3.66 -0.24 41.63
CA VAL A 8 -3.65 -0.63 40.22
C VAL A 8 -2.43 0.03 39.55
N ARG A 9 -1.43 -0.77 39.19
CA ARG A 9 -0.27 -0.27 38.42
C ARG A 9 -0.75 0.19 37.04
N PRO A 10 -0.40 1.40 36.58
CA PRO A 10 -0.74 1.83 35.23
C PRO A 10 0.06 0.99 34.23
N ARG A 11 -0.59 0.04 33.57
CA ARG A 11 -0.01 -0.81 32.50
C ARG A 11 0.28 -0.05 31.19
N ARG A 12 -0.02 1.26 31.13
CA ARG A 12 -0.12 2.03 29.87
C ARG A 12 1.21 2.35 29.17
N ALA A 13 2.35 2.37 29.85
CA ALA A 13 3.61 2.84 29.24
C ALA A 13 4.32 1.80 28.35
N ARG A 14 4.16 0.49 28.59
CA ARG A 14 4.86 -0.55 27.81
C ARG A 14 4.23 -0.82 26.44
N GLY A 15 2.96 -0.47 26.24
CA GLY A 15 2.23 -0.72 25.00
C GLY A 15 2.54 0.26 23.87
N THR A 16 2.87 1.51 24.19
CA THR A 16 3.02 2.56 23.17
C THR A 16 4.22 2.31 22.25
N GLY A 17 5.37 1.91 22.80
CA GLY A 17 6.56 1.63 21.99
C GLY A 17 6.39 0.44 21.03
N LEU A 18 5.75 -0.63 21.50
CA LEU A 18 5.43 -1.79 20.65
C LEU A 18 4.40 -1.44 19.58
N GLY A 19 3.39 -0.62 19.92
CA GLY A 19 2.41 -0.14 18.96
C GLY A 19 3.03 0.72 17.85
N LEU A 20 3.95 1.63 18.20
CA LEU A 20 4.68 2.44 17.23
C LEU A 20 5.56 1.56 16.32
N LEU A 21 6.28 0.59 16.88
CA LEU A 21 7.09 -0.34 16.09
C LEU A 21 6.22 -1.15 15.12
N ALA A 22 5.10 -1.68 15.59
CA ALA A 22 4.16 -2.41 14.75
C ALA A 22 3.63 -1.55 13.59
N TRP A 23 3.30 -0.28 13.85
CA TRP A 23 2.89 0.67 12.81
C TRP A 23 3.99 0.95 11.79
N LEU A 24 5.22 1.20 12.25
CA LEU A 24 6.37 1.45 11.36
C LEU A 24 6.65 0.26 10.45
N LEU A 25 6.63 -0.95 11.01
CA LEU A 25 6.78 -2.18 10.23
C LEU A 25 5.62 -2.35 9.24
N GLY A 26 4.37 -2.14 9.69
CA GLY A 26 3.21 -2.20 8.80
C GLY A 26 3.33 -1.25 7.60
N VAL A 27 3.71 0.01 7.83
CA VAL A 27 3.94 0.98 6.74
C VAL A 27 5.09 0.54 5.85
N LEU A 28 6.22 0.11 6.42
CA LEU A 28 7.38 -0.35 5.66
C LEU A 28 7.03 -1.51 4.73
N PHE A 29 6.23 -2.47 5.20
CA PHE A 29 5.73 -3.60 4.39
C PHE A 29 4.71 -3.18 3.34
N PHE A 30 3.94 -2.11 3.59
CA PHE A 30 2.98 -1.57 2.64
C PHE A 30 3.62 -0.70 1.54
N LEU A 31 4.78 -0.09 1.80
CA LEU A 31 5.46 0.80 0.86
C LEU A 31 5.64 0.22 -0.55
N PRO A 32 6.07 -1.04 -0.75
CA PRO A 32 6.16 -1.63 -2.09
C PRO A 32 4.81 -1.69 -2.83
N ILE A 33 3.72 -1.95 -2.12
CA ILE A 33 2.37 -2.00 -2.69
C ILE A 33 1.92 -0.58 -3.07
N ALA A 34 2.13 0.38 -2.17
CA ALA A 34 1.84 1.79 -2.45
C ALA A 34 2.64 2.31 -3.65
N TRP A 35 3.90 1.89 -3.77
CA TRP A 35 4.77 2.23 -4.88
C TRP A 35 4.28 1.65 -6.21
N MET A 36 3.91 0.36 -6.23
CA MET A 36 3.33 -0.28 -7.42
C MET A 36 2.01 0.38 -7.84
N ALA A 37 1.15 0.71 -6.88
CA ALA A 37 -0.11 1.39 -7.13
C ALA A 37 0.09 2.82 -7.68
N LEU A 38 1.05 3.59 -7.15
CA LEU A 38 1.37 4.90 -7.70
C LEU A 38 1.92 4.78 -9.13
N THR A 39 2.84 3.85 -9.35
CA THR A 39 3.51 3.65 -10.65
C THR A 39 2.54 3.19 -11.72
N SER A 40 1.49 2.41 -11.39
CA SER A 40 0.46 2.01 -12.36
C SER A 40 -0.38 3.18 -12.90
N PHE A 41 -0.30 4.36 -12.28
CA PHE A 41 -0.91 5.58 -12.81
C PHE A 41 0.06 6.42 -13.66
N HIS A 42 1.34 6.10 -13.74
CA HIS A 42 2.26 6.82 -14.63
C HIS A 42 2.16 6.32 -16.07
N SER A 43 2.55 7.17 -17.03
CA SER A 43 2.71 6.73 -18.43
C SER A 43 3.79 5.64 -18.52
N GLU A 44 3.76 4.81 -19.57
CA GLU A 44 4.76 3.73 -19.73
C GLU A 44 6.20 4.27 -19.72
N SER A 45 6.42 5.40 -20.39
CA SER A 45 7.72 6.06 -20.41
C SER A 45 8.16 6.55 -19.02
N ASP A 46 7.24 7.10 -18.22
CA ASP A 46 7.55 7.62 -16.89
C ASP A 46 7.78 6.49 -15.87
N ALA A 47 6.98 5.42 -15.95
CA ALA A 47 7.10 4.24 -15.11
C ALA A 47 8.43 3.48 -15.31
N ALA A 48 9.02 3.57 -16.51
CA ALA A 48 10.30 2.93 -16.85
C ALA A 48 11.54 3.76 -16.50
N THR A 49 11.38 4.96 -15.92
CA THR A 49 12.51 5.85 -15.59
C THR A 49 13.38 5.32 -14.45
N ASN A 50 14.69 5.53 -14.56
CA ASN A 50 15.68 5.21 -13.54
C ASN A 50 16.67 6.37 -13.42
N PRO A 51 16.69 7.15 -12.31
CA PRO A 51 15.91 6.96 -11.08
C PRO A 51 14.40 7.24 -11.25
N PRO A 52 13.54 6.71 -10.36
CA PRO A 52 12.10 6.84 -10.50
C PRO A 52 11.58 8.27 -10.39
N SER A 53 10.62 8.62 -11.24
CA SER A 53 9.96 9.93 -11.25
C SER A 53 8.78 9.97 -10.28
N PHE A 54 9.04 10.28 -9.00
CA PHE A 54 8.01 10.29 -7.94
C PHE A 54 6.83 11.25 -8.17
N GLY A 55 7.02 12.32 -8.94
CA GLY A 55 6.03 13.36 -9.20
C GLY A 55 5.59 13.45 -10.66
N ALA A 56 5.74 12.37 -11.43
CA ALA A 56 5.24 12.32 -12.79
C ALA A 56 3.71 12.45 -12.82
N ALA A 57 3.16 12.81 -13.98
CA ALA A 57 1.72 13.04 -14.11
C ALA A 57 0.93 11.73 -13.92
N LEU A 58 -0.16 11.79 -13.17
CA LEU A 58 -1.09 10.66 -13.05
C LEU A 58 -1.98 10.59 -14.27
N THR A 59 -2.03 9.42 -14.88
CA THR A 59 -2.73 9.09 -16.12
C THR A 59 -3.50 7.77 -15.95
N LEU A 60 -4.31 7.42 -16.95
CA LEU A 60 -5.02 6.13 -17.01
C LEU A 60 -4.66 5.37 -18.29
N ASP A 61 -3.55 5.70 -18.92
CA ASP A 61 -3.23 5.22 -20.26
C ASP A 61 -2.95 3.71 -20.23
N GLY A 62 -2.14 3.25 -19.27
CA GLY A 62 -1.91 1.82 -19.05
C GLY A 62 -3.20 1.03 -18.75
N TYR A 63 -4.18 1.62 -18.06
CA TYR A 63 -5.48 0.96 -17.82
C TYR A 63 -6.34 0.91 -19.09
N ARG A 64 -6.34 1.97 -19.91
CA ARG A 64 -7.06 2.01 -21.20
C ARG A 64 -6.51 0.98 -22.17
N ASP A 65 -5.20 0.83 -22.19
CA ASP A 65 -4.49 -0.16 -23.00
C ASP A 65 -4.77 -1.57 -22.50
N PHE A 66 -4.61 -1.80 -21.18
CA PHE A 66 -4.88 -3.09 -20.56
C PHE A 66 -6.31 -3.57 -20.77
N PHE A 67 -7.32 -2.71 -20.62
CA PHE A 67 -8.72 -3.10 -20.81
C PHE A 67 -9.21 -3.04 -22.27
N GLY A 68 -8.29 -2.85 -23.23
CA GLY A 68 -8.59 -3.05 -24.64
C GLY A 68 -9.46 -1.96 -25.28
N THR A 69 -9.55 -0.77 -24.69
CA THR A 69 -10.26 0.36 -25.32
C THR A 69 -9.62 0.82 -26.64
N GLY A 70 -8.38 0.38 -26.92
CA GLY A 70 -7.66 0.57 -28.18
C GLY A 70 -7.60 -0.64 -29.13
N GLY A 71 -8.34 -1.73 -28.87
CA GLY A 71 -8.40 -2.90 -29.78
C GLY A 71 -7.35 -4.00 -29.56
N GLY A 72 -6.59 -3.94 -28.46
CA GLY A 72 -5.62 -4.97 -28.05
C GLY A 72 -6.25 -6.21 -27.39
N ALA A 73 -5.40 -7.14 -26.95
CA ALA A 73 -5.83 -8.35 -26.24
C ALA A 73 -6.48 -8.01 -24.89
N SER A 74 -7.72 -8.45 -24.72
CA SER A 74 -8.49 -8.23 -23.50
C SER A 74 -8.07 -9.19 -22.37
N PRO A 75 -7.96 -8.71 -21.12
CA PRO A 75 -7.56 -9.51 -19.95
C PRO A 75 -8.73 -10.31 -19.37
N TRP A 76 -9.97 -10.02 -19.80
CA TRP A 76 -11.19 -10.62 -19.24
C TRP A 76 -11.17 -12.15 -19.25
N PRO A 77 -10.74 -12.86 -20.31
CA PRO A 77 -10.70 -14.33 -20.29
C PRO A 77 -9.80 -14.89 -19.17
N ALA A 78 -8.64 -14.27 -18.93
CA ALA A 78 -7.74 -14.72 -17.87
C ALA A 78 -8.32 -14.43 -16.48
N LEU A 79 -8.91 -13.25 -16.29
CA LEU A 79 -9.54 -12.86 -15.01
C LEU A 79 -10.72 -13.75 -14.64
N LEU A 80 -11.57 -14.10 -15.61
CA LEU A 80 -12.74 -14.96 -15.39
C LEU A 80 -12.34 -16.41 -15.05
N ASN A 81 -11.18 -16.87 -15.53
CA ASN A 81 -10.68 -18.22 -15.28
C ASN A 81 -9.89 -18.36 -13.97
N SER A 82 -9.76 -17.29 -13.17
CA SER A 82 -8.89 -17.25 -11.98
C SER A 82 -9.65 -17.36 -10.64
N THR A 83 -10.87 -17.91 -10.64
CA THR A 83 -11.71 -18.10 -9.44
C THR A 83 -11.52 -19.44 -8.77
#